data_AF-A0AAD8IMM0-F1
#
_entry.id   AF-A0AAD8IMM0-F1
#
_cell.length_a   1.000
_cell.length_b   1.000
_cell.length_c   1.000
_cell.angle_alpha   90.00
_cell.angle_beta   90.00
_cell.angle_gamma   90.00
#
_symmetry.space_group_name_H-M   'P 1'
#
loop_
_entity.id
_entity.type
_entity.pdbx_description
1 polymer ?
#
loop_
_entity_poly.entity_id
_entity_poly.type
_entity_poly.pdbx_seq_one_letter_code
_entity_poly.pdbx_strand_id
1 'polypeptide(L)'
;MEKEGCRICICLTIPGMCFNSSDEQLFSFYLKQKIEGRPLQCNHLITELQIYHDDLMPWEIIKDDNPYWITSSSDSSDKNKIKKTIYVFTELRKKKNGVNVIRRSGRGSWKGQNNSIVKNNAGVYIGYNKLLNFYKDSDGKKGKKKKKKILDDDQEHMHWMMHEYSLFGIDNYVLCKIIKEVSFSEKASVLCLTKAVAVQDFRTQEDGHIVNVDSDDQER
;
A
#
# COMPACT_ATOMS: atom_id res chain seq x y z
N MET A 1 9.47 5.10 -21.48
CA MET A 1 10.43 4.98 -20.36
C MET A 1 10.20 3.63 -19.72
N GLU A 2 11.09 2.70 -20.02
CA GLU A 2 11.01 1.32 -19.57
C GLU A 2 11.12 1.29 -18.05
N LYS A 3 10.20 0.56 -17.41
CA LYS A 3 10.24 0.28 -15.98
C LYS A 3 11.39 -0.69 -15.73
N GLU A 4 12.62 -0.20 -15.64
CA GLU A 4 13.75 -0.97 -15.09
C GLU A 4 13.56 -1.09 -13.57
N GLY A 5 12.56 -1.86 -13.19
CA GLY A 5 12.27 -2.24 -11.81
C GLY A 5 12.60 -3.71 -11.62
N CYS A 6 13.63 -3.98 -10.81
CA CYS A 6 13.99 -5.26 -10.20
C CYS A 6 13.65 -6.52 -11.05
N ARG A 7 14.58 -6.96 -11.91
CA ARG A 7 14.44 -8.19 -12.70
C ARG A 7 14.30 -9.49 -11.87
N ILE A 8 14.44 -9.42 -10.53
CA ILE A 8 14.51 -10.59 -9.64
C ILE A 8 13.87 -10.27 -8.27
N CYS A 9 12.58 -9.91 -8.23
CA CYS A 9 11.81 -9.99 -6.98
C CYS A 9 10.95 -11.27 -7.05
N ILE A 10 11.60 -12.44 -7.00
CA ILE A 10 10.93 -13.76 -7.06
C ILE A 10 9.85 -13.89 -5.96
N CYS A 11 10.05 -13.19 -4.85
CA CYS A 11 9.15 -13.18 -3.69
C CYS A 11 7.70 -12.79 -4.02
N LEU A 12 7.44 -11.98 -5.06
CA LEU A 12 6.07 -11.58 -5.44
C LEU A 12 5.45 -12.50 -6.51
N THR A 13 6.25 -13.38 -7.11
CA THR A 13 5.78 -14.34 -8.11
C THR A 13 5.20 -15.62 -7.48
N ILE A 14 5.43 -15.82 -6.19
CA ILE A 14 4.91 -16.96 -5.43
C ILE A 14 3.52 -16.60 -4.90
N PRO A 15 2.45 -17.31 -5.30
CA PRO A 15 1.12 -17.09 -4.76
C PRO A 15 1.11 -17.19 -3.23
N GLY A 16 0.51 -16.20 -2.56
CA GLY A 16 0.44 -16.13 -1.10
C GLY A 16 1.61 -15.42 -0.41
N MET A 17 2.69 -15.11 -1.12
CA MET A 17 3.73 -14.21 -0.60
C MET A 17 3.35 -12.75 -0.86
N CYS A 18 3.29 -11.97 0.23
CA CYS A 18 2.97 -10.56 0.17
C CYS A 18 4.15 -9.73 0.66
N PHE A 19 4.29 -8.51 0.13
CA PHE A 19 5.23 -7.53 0.68
C PHE A 19 4.82 -7.15 2.11
N ASN A 20 5.55 -7.68 3.09
CA ASN A 20 5.31 -7.45 4.51
C ASN A 20 6.61 -7.07 5.22
N SER A 21 7.22 -5.94 4.80
CA SER A 21 8.44 -5.46 5.42
C SER A 21 8.21 -5.02 6.88
N SER A 22 9.19 -5.32 7.72
CA SER A 22 9.27 -4.78 9.09
C SER A 22 9.54 -3.27 9.08
N ASP A 23 9.29 -2.61 10.21
CA ASP A 23 9.61 -1.19 10.39
C ASP A 23 11.09 -0.89 10.06
N GLU A 24 12.03 -1.72 10.55
CA GLU A 24 13.45 -1.58 10.25
C GLU A 24 13.76 -1.73 8.75
N GLN A 25 13.13 -2.69 8.06
CA GLN A 25 13.35 -2.92 6.64
C GLN A 25 12.85 -1.74 5.80
N LEU A 26 11.66 -1.22 6.11
CA LEU A 26 11.11 -0.01 5.48
C LEU A 26 12.05 1.19 5.66
N PHE A 27 12.68 1.30 6.82
CA PHE A 27 13.69 2.32 7.07
C PHE A 27 14.97 2.10 6.26
N SER A 28 15.60 0.94 6.43
CA SER A 28 16.98 0.70 6.02
C SER A 28 17.11 0.48 4.52
N PHE A 29 16.15 -0.23 3.91
CA PHE A 29 16.19 -0.61 2.51
C PHE A 29 15.35 0.29 1.60
N TYR A 30 14.45 1.13 2.15
CA TYR A 30 13.60 1.97 1.32
C TYR A 30 13.79 3.45 1.62
N LEU A 31 13.41 3.92 2.81
CA LEU A 31 13.46 5.35 3.13
C LEU A 31 14.89 5.91 3.10
N LYS A 32 15.83 5.25 3.76
CA LYS A 32 17.24 5.66 3.78
C LYS A 32 17.84 5.66 2.37
N GLN A 33 17.67 4.58 1.62
CA GLN A 33 18.18 4.48 0.25
C GLN A 33 17.59 5.58 -0.65
N LYS A 34 16.28 5.87 -0.51
CA LYS A 34 15.62 6.94 -1.28
C LYS A 34 16.22 8.31 -1.00
N ILE A 35 16.47 8.63 0.28
CA ILE A 35 17.06 9.92 0.70
C ILE A 35 18.53 10.03 0.27
N GLU A 36 19.28 8.92 0.32
CA GLU A 36 20.69 8.87 -0.12
C GLU A 36 20.86 8.79 -1.65
N GLY A 37 19.77 8.74 -2.43
CA GLY A 37 19.83 8.60 -3.88
C GLY A 37 20.33 7.23 -4.35
N ARG A 38 20.25 6.19 -3.50
CA ARG A 38 20.69 4.83 -3.80
C ARG A 38 19.56 4.02 -4.47
N PRO A 39 19.90 3.00 -5.29
CA PRO A 39 18.91 2.12 -5.91
C PRO A 39 18.00 1.44 -4.88
N LEU A 40 16.69 1.43 -5.15
CA LEU A 40 15.70 0.79 -4.27
C LEU A 40 15.48 -0.67 -4.67
N GLN A 41 15.52 -1.57 -3.69
CA GLN A 41 15.08 -2.95 -3.86
C GLN A 41 13.58 -3.00 -4.14
N CYS A 42 13.15 -3.84 -5.09
CA CYS A 42 11.74 -3.98 -5.50
C CYS A 42 10.99 -2.62 -5.60
N ASN A 43 11.62 -1.63 -6.24
CA ASN A 43 11.13 -0.25 -6.39
C ASN A 43 9.69 -0.14 -6.94
N HIS A 44 9.23 -1.13 -7.70
CA HIS A 44 7.88 -1.21 -8.25
C HIS A 44 6.78 -1.42 -7.18
N LEU A 45 7.15 -1.63 -5.91
CA LEU A 45 6.22 -1.78 -4.78
C LEU A 45 5.87 -0.47 -4.08
N ILE A 46 6.67 0.58 -4.28
CA ILE A 46 6.51 1.87 -3.60
C ILE A 46 6.35 2.95 -4.68
N THR A 47 5.36 3.81 -4.51
CA THR A 47 5.12 4.93 -5.42
C THR A 47 5.44 6.26 -4.74
N GLU A 48 5.63 7.31 -5.52
CA GLU A 48 5.66 8.69 -5.01
C GLU A 48 4.29 9.33 -5.22
N LEU A 49 3.71 9.89 -4.15
CA LEU A 49 2.44 10.64 -4.20
C LEU A 49 2.46 11.77 -3.18
N GLN A 50 1.91 12.92 -3.57
CA GLN A 50 1.70 14.04 -2.66
C GLN A 50 0.46 13.81 -1.79
N ILE A 51 0.59 13.00 -0.72
CA ILE A 51 -0.54 12.64 0.15
C ILE A 51 -1.08 13.81 0.99
N TYR A 52 -0.23 14.81 1.24
CA TYR A 52 -0.57 16.04 1.95
C TYR A 52 -0.92 17.16 0.98
N HIS A 53 -2.07 17.02 0.32
CA HIS A 53 -2.58 17.95 -0.68
C HIS A 53 -3.54 18.99 -0.07
N ASP A 54 -3.54 20.23 -0.56
CA ASP A 54 -4.41 21.28 0.00
C ASP A 54 -5.88 21.11 -0.39
N ASP A 55 -6.13 20.48 -1.54
CA ASP A 55 -7.45 20.39 -2.16
C ASP A 55 -8.02 18.97 -2.29
N LEU A 56 -7.17 17.95 -2.38
CA LEU A 56 -7.57 16.59 -2.70
C LEU A 56 -7.63 15.76 -1.41
N MET A 57 -8.67 14.96 -1.28
CA MET A 57 -8.84 13.97 -0.21
C MET A 57 -7.94 12.74 -0.47
N PRO A 58 -7.63 11.94 0.56
CA PRO A 58 -6.77 10.76 0.40
C PRO A 58 -7.24 9.78 -0.69
N TRP A 59 -8.54 9.56 -0.85
CA TRP A 59 -9.11 8.68 -1.89
C TRP A 59 -9.11 9.28 -3.30
N GLU A 60 -8.99 10.60 -3.43
CA GLU A 60 -8.81 11.26 -4.74
C GLU A 60 -7.35 11.15 -5.19
N ILE A 61 -6.41 11.16 -4.23
CA ILE A 61 -4.97 10.98 -4.46
C ILE A 61 -4.66 9.50 -4.69
N ILE A 62 -5.19 8.64 -3.82
CA ILE A 62 -4.97 7.19 -3.80
C ILE A 62 -6.26 6.51 -4.25
N LYS A 63 -6.47 6.54 -5.57
CA LYS A 63 -7.64 5.94 -6.19
C LYS A 63 -7.71 4.43 -5.93
N ASP A 64 -8.91 3.87 -5.91
CA ASP A 64 -9.13 2.45 -5.60
C ASP A 64 -8.57 1.50 -6.66
N ASP A 65 -8.37 1.98 -7.89
CA ASP A 65 -7.76 1.30 -9.03
C ASP A 65 -6.24 1.52 -9.11
N ASN A 66 -5.62 2.15 -8.11
CA ASN A 66 -4.17 2.37 -8.10
C ASN A 66 -3.42 1.03 -8.15
N PRO A 67 -2.50 0.82 -9.12
CA PRO A 67 -1.84 -0.47 -9.33
C PRO A 67 -0.84 -0.85 -8.23
N TYR A 68 -0.51 0.08 -7.33
CA TYR A 68 0.37 -0.16 -6.18
C TYR A 68 -0.37 -0.67 -4.94
N TRP A 69 -1.70 -0.87 -5.03
CA TRP A 69 -2.45 -1.52 -3.95
C TRP A 69 -2.05 -2.99 -3.80
N ILE A 70 -1.62 -3.34 -2.60
CA ILE A 70 -1.35 -4.72 -2.18
C ILE A 70 -2.53 -5.17 -1.33
N THR A 71 -3.20 -6.25 -1.73
CA THR A 71 -4.33 -6.81 -0.98
C THR A 71 -3.88 -7.99 -0.15
N SER A 72 -4.25 -8.00 1.14
CA SER A 72 -4.06 -9.13 2.04
C SER A 72 -5.36 -9.46 2.78
N SER A 73 -5.47 -10.68 3.30
CA SER A 73 -6.51 -11.02 4.25
C SER A 73 -6.44 -10.10 5.47
N SER A 74 -7.60 -9.78 6.05
CA SER A 74 -7.65 -9.10 7.34
C SER A 74 -7.29 -10.09 8.45
N ASP A 75 -6.53 -9.66 9.46
CA ASP A 75 -6.26 -10.44 10.68
C ASP A 75 -7.50 -10.50 11.60
N SER A 76 -8.58 -9.80 11.24
CA SER A 76 -9.86 -9.85 11.95
C SER A 76 -10.54 -11.20 11.78
N SER A 77 -11.20 -11.67 12.83
CA SER A 77 -12.11 -12.84 12.79
C SER A 77 -13.24 -12.73 11.76
N ASP A 78 -13.47 -11.52 11.25
CA ASP A 78 -14.43 -11.23 10.20
C ASP A 78 -13.86 -11.57 8.82
N LYS A 79 -14.31 -12.72 8.28
CA LYS A 79 -13.92 -13.26 6.96
C LYS A 79 -14.35 -12.37 5.79
N ASN A 80 -15.19 -11.37 6.02
CA ASN A 80 -15.71 -10.47 4.98
C ASN A 80 -14.90 -9.17 4.85
N LYS A 81 -13.70 -9.09 5.44
CA LYS A 81 -12.83 -7.91 5.34
C LYS A 81 -11.53 -8.23 4.62
N ILE A 82 -11.16 -7.36 3.68
CA ILE A 82 -9.82 -7.33 3.11
C ILE A 82 -9.07 -6.08 3.57
N LYS A 83 -7.76 -6.20 3.61
CA LYS A 83 -6.85 -5.11 3.88
C LYS A 83 -6.15 -4.73 2.58
N LYS A 84 -6.31 -3.48 2.15
CA LYS A 84 -5.52 -2.88 1.08
C LYS A 84 -4.41 -2.04 1.70
N THR A 85 -3.17 -2.28 1.28
CA THR A 85 -1.98 -1.54 1.75
C THR A 85 -1.26 -0.94 0.55
N ILE A 86 -0.85 0.32 0.66
CA ILE A 86 0.01 1.00 -0.31
C ILE A 86 1.18 1.65 0.42
N TYR A 87 2.35 1.66 -0.23
CA TYR A 87 3.56 2.29 0.27
C TYR A 87 3.88 3.52 -0.59
N VAL A 88 4.05 4.66 0.07
CA VAL A 88 4.14 5.95 -0.59
C VAL A 88 5.31 6.75 -0.04
N PHE A 89 6.22 7.18 -0.91
CA PHE A 89 7.12 8.27 -0.58
C PHE A 89 6.43 9.62 -0.78
N THR A 90 6.66 10.54 0.16
CA THR A 90 6.06 11.88 0.11
C THR A 90 6.96 12.91 0.78
N GLU A 91 6.94 14.11 0.22
CA GLU A 91 7.56 15.26 0.85
C GLU A 91 6.70 15.81 1.99
N LEU A 92 7.37 16.25 3.05
CA LEU A 92 6.75 16.94 4.18
C LEU A 92 6.74 18.45 3.94
N ARG A 93 5.55 19.03 3.99
CA ARG A 93 5.37 20.49 3.98
C ARG A 93 5.31 21.00 5.41
N LYS A 94 6.06 22.06 5.72
CA LYS A 94 6.03 22.70 7.04
C LYS A 94 5.21 23.97 7.03
N LYS A 95 4.65 24.33 8.19
CA LYS A 95 4.04 25.64 8.41
C LYS A 95 5.10 26.74 8.31
N LYS A 96 4.65 27.99 8.18
CA LYS A 96 5.53 29.19 8.17
C LYS A 96 6.50 29.25 9.36
N ASN A 97 6.17 28.62 10.48
CA ASN A 97 7.05 28.56 11.65
C ASN A 97 8.22 27.58 11.51
N GLY A 98 8.31 26.81 10.41
CA GLY A 98 9.41 25.88 10.13
C GLY A 98 9.44 24.62 11.00
N VAL A 99 8.63 24.53 12.06
CA VAL A 99 8.67 23.43 13.04
C VAL A 99 7.56 22.39 12.77
N ASN A 100 6.37 22.86 12.42
CA ASN A 100 5.19 21.99 12.40
C ASN A 100 4.87 21.50 10.98
N VAL A 101 4.91 20.19 10.78
CA VAL A 101 4.49 19.53 9.53
C VAL A 101 2.98 19.70 9.32
N ILE A 102 2.59 20.10 8.12
CA ILE A 102 1.21 20.22 7.66
C ILE A 102 0.75 18.85 7.16
N ARG A 103 -0.08 18.18 7.96
CA ARG A 103 -0.69 16.90 7.60
C ARG A 103 -2.15 17.06 7.15
N ARG A 104 -2.39 18.04 6.28
CA ARG A 104 -3.72 18.32 5.70
C ARG A 104 -3.84 17.58 4.37
N SER A 105 -5.03 17.03 4.09
CA SER A 105 -5.38 16.43 2.81
C SER A 105 -6.80 16.87 2.47
N GLY A 106 -6.93 17.86 1.58
CA GLY A 106 -8.19 18.45 1.15
C GLY A 106 -9.02 19.05 2.30
N ARG A 107 -10.23 18.52 2.46
CA ARG A 107 -11.17 18.85 3.54
C ARG A 107 -11.04 17.93 4.75
N GLY A 108 -9.83 17.45 5.03
CA GLY A 108 -9.53 16.69 6.22
C GLY A 108 -8.07 16.80 6.64
N SER A 109 -7.70 16.03 7.65
CA SER A 109 -6.34 16.02 8.19
C SER A 109 -5.99 14.66 8.79
N TRP A 110 -4.75 14.25 8.59
CA TRP A 110 -4.15 13.13 9.31
C TRP A 110 -3.73 13.59 10.71
N LYS A 111 -4.12 12.83 11.73
CA LYS A 111 -3.82 13.14 13.14
C LYS A 111 -3.05 12.01 13.81
N GLY A 112 -2.02 12.39 14.56
CA GLY A 112 -1.24 11.49 15.41
C GLY A 112 -2.10 10.79 16.46
N GLN A 113 -1.87 9.49 16.61
CA GLN A 113 -2.34 8.68 17.73
C GLN A 113 -1.19 8.27 18.63
N ASN A 114 -0.08 7.83 18.03
CA ASN A 114 1.13 7.42 18.73
C ASN A 114 2.36 7.75 17.88
N ASN A 115 3.51 7.90 18.53
CA ASN A 115 4.81 8.11 17.90
C ASN A 115 5.83 7.17 18.55
N SER A 116 6.17 6.08 17.88
CA SER A 116 7.17 5.12 18.35
C SER A 116 8.54 5.41 17.73
N ILE A 117 9.59 5.06 18.46
CA ILE A 117 10.96 5.06 17.96
C ILE A 117 11.20 3.75 17.23
N VAL A 118 11.76 3.81 16.02
CA VAL A 118 12.22 2.63 15.30
C VAL A 118 13.70 2.40 15.60
N LYS A 119 14.02 1.14 15.87
CA LYS A 119 15.39 0.67 16.15
C LYS A 119 15.81 -0.31 15.06
N ASN A 120 17.11 -0.37 14.78
CA ASN A 120 17.68 -1.44 13.99
C ASN A 120 17.96 -2.69 14.85
N ASN A 121 18.43 -3.77 14.23
CA ASN A 121 18.78 -5.02 14.91
C ASN A 121 19.88 -4.89 15.97
N ALA A 122 20.72 -3.85 15.89
CA ALA A 122 21.71 -3.52 16.92
C ALA A 122 21.15 -2.69 18.07
N GLY A 123 19.83 -2.40 18.08
CA GLY A 123 19.17 -1.57 19.09
C GLY A 123 19.37 -0.06 18.91
N VAL A 124 20.07 0.37 17.86
CA VAL A 124 20.34 1.78 17.56
C VAL A 124 19.06 2.43 17.05
N TYR A 125 18.76 3.62 17.55
CA TYR A 125 17.57 4.37 17.15
C TYR A 125 17.81 5.00 15.77
N ILE A 126 16.94 4.71 14.81
CA ILE A 126 17.13 5.11 13.40
C ILE A 126 16.05 6.08 12.89
N GLY A 127 14.94 6.22 13.60
CA GLY A 127 13.85 7.08 13.16
C GLY A 127 12.60 6.97 14.01
N TYR A 128 11.50 7.50 13.49
CA TYR A 128 10.17 7.44 14.11
C TYR A 128 9.15 6.76 13.20
N ASN A 129 8.23 5.99 13.80
CA ASN A 129 7.01 5.49 13.18
C ASN A 129 5.81 6.17 13.85
N LYS A 130 5.12 7.03 13.11
CA LYS A 130 3.96 7.77 13.60
C LYS A 130 2.68 7.16 13.08
N LEU A 131 1.84 6.68 13.99
CA LEU A 131 0.50 6.20 13.67
C LEU A 131 -0.45 7.38 13.50
N LEU A 132 -1.07 7.48 12.34
CA LEU A 132 -1.97 8.54 11.92
C LEU A 132 -3.32 7.95 11.49
N ASN A 133 -4.40 8.60 11.89
CA ASN A 133 -5.74 8.35 11.35
C ASN A 133 -6.23 9.57 10.58
N PHE A 134 -6.99 9.35 9.51
CA PHE A 134 -7.59 10.44 8.75
C PHE A 134 -8.93 10.90 9.34
N TYR A 135 -9.13 12.22 9.41
CA TYR A 135 -10.37 12.83 9.89
C TYR A 135 -10.86 13.86 8.88
N LYS A 136 -12.13 13.75 8.46
CA LYS A 136 -12.82 14.74 7.63
C LYS A 136 -13.30 15.93 8.48
N ASP A 137 -13.25 17.12 7.91
CA ASP A 137 -13.81 18.32 8.53
C ASP A 137 -15.36 18.20 8.56
N SER A 138 -16.00 18.45 9.71
CA SER A 138 -17.43 18.11 9.91
C SER A 138 -18.42 18.95 9.10
N ASP A 139 -18.02 20.15 8.66
CA ASP A 139 -18.97 21.16 8.17
C ASP A 139 -18.74 21.55 6.70
N GLY A 140 -17.98 20.76 5.94
CA GLY A 140 -17.64 21.04 4.52
C GLY A 140 -16.77 22.29 4.30
N LYS A 141 -16.48 23.07 5.35
CA LYS A 141 -15.65 24.28 5.33
C LYS A 141 -14.25 23.96 5.88
N LYS A 142 -13.21 24.33 5.13
CA LYS A 142 -11.80 24.07 5.51
C LYS A 142 -11.47 24.75 6.85
N GLY A 143 -10.92 23.98 7.80
CA GLY A 143 -10.13 24.53 8.92
C GLY A 143 -10.85 24.81 10.24
N LYS A 144 -12.08 24.33 10.49
CA LYS A 144 -12.76 24.51 11.79
C LYS A 144 -12.48 23.38 12.80
N LYS A 145 -12.61 23.72 14.10
CA LYS A 145 -12.16 22.93 15.27
C LYS A 145 -12.93 21.62 15.50
N LYS A 146 -14.18 21.52 15.05
CA LYS A 146 -14.97 20.29 15.17
C LYS A 146 -14.53 19.33 14.05
N LYS A 147 -13.98 18.18 14.45
CA LYS A 147 -13.60 17.10 13.53
C LYS A 147 -14.45 15.89 13.87
N LYS A 148 -15.20 15.38 12.91
CA LYS A 148 -15.91 14.11 13.08
C LYS A 148 -14.90 13.01 12.78
N LYS A 149 -14.72 12.04 13.67
CA LYS A 149 -14.17 10.75 13.24
C LYS A 149 -15.12 10.27 12.15
N ILE A 150 -14.62 9.73 11.04
CA ILE A 150 -15.51 9.03 10.10
C ILE A 150 -16.16 7.94 10.97
N LEU A 151 -17.44 8.13 11.28
CA LEU A 151 -18.22 7.24 12.15
C LEU A 151 -18.71 6.09 11.27
N ASP A 152 -18.82 4.89 11.84
CA ASP A 152 -19.10 3.59 11.20
C ASP A 152 -20.26 3.56 10.17
N ASP A 153 -21.06 4.63 10.10
CA ASP A 153 -22.17 4.85 9.18
C ASP A 153 -21.75 5.35 7.78
N ASP A 154 -20.55 5.91 7.62
CA ASP A 154 -19.98 6.28 6.30
C ASP A 154 -19.20 5.09 5.73
N GLN A 155 -19.92 4.01 5.41
CA GLN A 155 -19.37 2.68 5.07
C GLN A 155 -18.31 2.70 3.96
N GLU A 156 -18.30 3.70 3.08
CA GLU A 156 -17.33 3.78 1.97
C GLU A 156 -15.95 4.33 2.38
N HIS A 157 -15.82 4.95 3.56
CA HIS A 157 -14.61 5.70 3.95
C HIS A 157 -14.05 5.34 5.33
N MET A 158 -14.59 4.30 5.98
CA MET A 158 -14.15 3.87 7.32
C MET A 158 -12.71 3.33 7.31
N HIS A 159 -11.89 3.88 8.21
CA HIS A 159 -10.56 3.39 8.65
C HIS A 159 -9.38 3.51 7.67
N TRP A 160 -9.12 4.73 7.21
CA TRP A 160 -7.80 5.09 6.68
C TRP A 160 -6.79 5.25 7.82
N MET A 161 -5.85 4.32 7.90
CA MET A 161 -4.74 4.30 8.83
C MET A 161 -3.44 4.51 8.08
N MET A 162 -2.50 5.24 8.68
CA MET A 162 -1.17 5.47 8.10
C MET A 162 -0.10 5.33 9.16
N HIS A 163 0.96 4.61 8.80
CA HIS A 163 2.25 4.68 9.48
C HIS A 163 3.18 5.59 8.68
N GLU A 164 3.56 6.73 9.26
CA GLU A 164 4.52 7.69 8.70
C GLU A 164 5.90 7.43 9.31
N TYR A 165 6.83 6.97 8.47
CA TYR A 165 8.21 6.65 8.82
C TYR A 165 9.13 7.83 8.46
N SER A 166 9.91 8.32 9.43
CA SER A 166 10.82 9.47 9.27
C SER A 166 12.21 9.20 9.87
N LEU A 167 13.27 9.56 9.15
CA LEU A 167 14.66 9.44 9.64
C LEU A 167 14.99 10.55 10.63
N PHE A 168 15.87 10.25 11.59
CA PHE A 168 16.38 11.29 12.48
C PHE A 168 17.15 12.37 11.71
N GLY A 169 16.91 13.62 12.08
CA GLY A 169 17.54 14.78 11.44
C GLY A 169 17.00 15.12 10.05
N ILE A 170 16.13 14.29 9.45
CA ILE A 170 15.53 14.53 8.14
C ILE A 170 14.03 14.72 8.30
N ASP A 171 13.52 15.90 7.99
CA ASP A 171 12.15 16.30 8.28
C ASP A 171 11.38 16.86 7.07
N ASN A 172 11.93 16.67 5.87
CA ASN A 172 11.34 17.06 4.59
C ASN A 172 10.83 15.86 3.77
N TYR A 173 11.12 14.61 4.17
CA TYR A 173 10.76 13.43 3.38
C TYR A 173 10.41 12.23 4.26
N VAL A 174 9.36 11.49 3.91
CA VAL A 174 8.90 10.30 4.66
C VAL A 174 8.43 9.18 3.74
N LEU A 175 8.39 7.98 4.31
CA LEU A 175 7.71 6.82 3.73
C LEU A 175 6.43 6.57 4.52
N CYS A 176 5.31 6.42 3.83
CA CYS A 176 4.00 6.18 4.41
C CYS A 176 3.51 4.79 4.01
N LYS A 177 3.18 3.94 4.99
CA LYS A 177 2.38 2.73 4.80
C LYS A 177 0.93 3.07 5.10
N ILE A 178 0.09 3.13 4.07
CA ILE A 178 -1.31 3.52 4.18
C ILE A 178 -2.16 2.27 4.02
N ILE A 179 -3.09 2.08 4.95
CA ILE A 179 -3.93 0.92 5.08
C ILE A 179 -5.39 1.36 4.99
N LYS A 180 -6.16 0.68 4.14
CA LYS A 180 -7.61 0.79 4.02
C LYS A 180 -8.20 -0.61 4.25
N GLU A 181 -9.10 -0.72 5.22
CA GLU A 181 -9.94 -1.92 5.34
C GLU A 181 -11.19 -1.76 4.46
N VAL A 182 -11.53 -2.82 3.74
CA VAL A 182 -12.72 -2.84 2.89
C VAL A 182 -13.56 -4.05 3.30
N SER A 183 -14.80 -3.80 3.71
CA SER A 183 -15.80 -4.84 3.93
C SER A 183 -16.48 -5.21 2.61
N PHE A 184 -16.81 -6.48 2.46
CA PHE A 184 -17.62 -6.98 1.37
C PHE A 184 -18.94 -7.53 1.91
N SER A 185 -20.01 -7.40 1.11
CA SER A 185 -21.23 -8.15 1.37
C SER A 185 -21.00 -9.64 1.08
N GLU A 186 -21.76 -10.53 1.72
CA GLU A 186 -21.69 -11.99 1.50
C GLU A 186 -21.85 -12.41 0.02
N LYS A 187 -22.49 -11.56 -0.81
CA LYS A 187 -22.64 -11.81 -2.25
C LYS A 187 -21.37 -11.48 -3.05
N ALA A 188 -20.56 -10.52 -2.60
CA ALA A 188 -19.32 -10.12 -3.26
C ALA A 188 -18.14 -11.03 -2.89
N SER A 189 -18.15 -11.64 -1.69
CA SER A 189 -17.13 -12.60 -1.26
C SER A 189 -17.12 -13.88 -2.12
N VAL A 190 -18.30 -14.36 -2.54
CA VAL A 190 -18.44 -15.50 -3.48
C VAL A 190 -17.82 -15.21 -4.85
N LEU A 191 -17.94 -13.97 -5.35
CA LEU A 191 -17.42 -13.56 -6.66
C LEU A 191 -15.88 -13.44 -6.68
N CYS A 192 -15.26 -13.09 -5.54
CA CYS A 192 -13.81 -12.98 -5.41
C CYS A 192 -13.14 -14.37 -5.36
N LEU A 193 -13.75 -15.32 -4.65
CA LEU A 193 -13.29 -16.72 -4.59
C LEU A 193 -13.39 -17.41 -5.95
N THR A 194 -14.51 -17.24 -6.66
CA THR A 194 -14.70 -17.86 -7.99
C THR A 194 -13.74 -17.33 -9.05
N LYS A 195 -13.39 -16.04 -9.01
CA LYS A 195 -12.36 -15.48 -9.92
C LYS A 195 -10.96 -15.98 -9.61
N ALA A 196 -10.60 -16.18 -8.34
CA ALA A 196 -9.29 -16.75 -7.98
C ALA A 196 -9.14 -18.21 -8.43
N VAL A 197 -10.23 -19.00 -8.37
CA VAL A 197 -10.26 -20.38 -8.88
C VAL A 197 -10.18 -20.41 -10.41
N ALA A 198 -10.94 -19.55 -11.10
CA ALA A 198 -10.95 -19.51 -12.58
C ALA A 198 -9.58 -19.13 -13.21
N VAL A 199 -8.70 -18.45 -12.46
CA VAL A 199 -7.34 -18.14 -12.91
C VAL A 199 -6.39 -19.36 -12.80
N GLN A 200 -6.71 -20.34 -11.95
CA GLN A 200 -5.90 -21.56 -11.81
C GLN A 200 -6.17 -22.57 -12.93
N ASP A 201 -7.37 -22.60 -13.49
CA ASP A 201 -7.77 -23.61 -14.49
C ASP A 201 -7.27 -23.30 -15.93
N PHE A 202 -6.74 -22.11 -16.20
CA PHE A 202 -6.26 -21.73 -17.54
C PHE A 202 -4.80 -22.12 -17.86
N ARG A 203 -4.10 -22.84 -16.98
CA ARG A 203 -2.68 -23.21 -17.15
C ARG A 203 -2.40 -24.64 -17.62
N THR A 204 -3.41 -25.37 -18.08
CA THR A 204 -3.21 -26.71 -18.67
C THR A 204 -3.77 -26.77 -20.09
N GLN A 205 -3.15 -26.05 -21.02
CA GLN A 205 -3.32 -26.37 -22.44
C GLN A 205 -2.12 -25.88 -23.25
N GLU A 206 -1.01 -26.59 -23.16
CA GLU A 206 0.03 -26.65 -24.20
C GLU A 206 0.99 -27.78 -23.82
N ASP A 207 0.85 -28.93 -24.47
CA ASP A 207 1.95 -29.73 -25.05
C ASP A 207 1.46 -31.13 -25.43
N GLY A 208 1.48 -31.40 -26.74
CA GLY A 208 1.07 -32.68 -27.30
C GLY A 208 1.16 -32.69 -28.83
N HIS A 209 2.29 -32.21 -29.36
CA HIS A 209 2.65 -32.39 -30.76
C HIS A 209 3.03 -33.86 -30.97
N ILE A 210 2.18 -34.65 -31.62
CA ILE A 210 2.57 -35.97 -32.14
C ILE A 210 2.69 -35.82 -33.66
N VAL A 211 3.94 -35.95 -34.10
CA VAL A 211 4.36 -36.07 -35.49
C VAL A 211 3.74 -37.32 -36.12
N ASN A 212 3.06 -37.14 -37.25
CA ASN A 212 2.68 -38.23 -38.14
C ASN A 212 3.96 -38.81 -38.76
N VAL A 213 4.10 -40.14 -38.67
CA VAL A 213 5.00 -40.90 -39.54
C VAL A 213 4.15 -41.98 -40.19
N ASP A 214 3.79 -41.72 -41.45
CA ASP A 214 3.31 -42.73 -42.38
C ASP A 214 4.42 -43.76 -42.65
N SER A 215 4.06 -45.03 -42.74
CA SER A 215 4.78 -46.05 -43.50
C SER A 215 3.83 -47.20 -43.82
N ASP A 216 3.83 -47.54 -45.10
CA ASP A 216 2.88 -48.34 -45.87
C ASP A 216 2.79 -49.85 -45.54
N ASP A 217 1.77 -50.46 -46.16
CA ASP A 217 1.72 -51.83 -46.71
C ASP A 217 1.62 -53.03 -45.74
N GLN A 218 0.52 -53.81 -45.81
CA GLN A 218 0.28 -54.81 -46.87
C GLN A 218 -0.96 -55.69 -46.58
N GLU A 219 -1.52 -56.22 -47.67
CA GLU A 219 -2.68 -57.10 -47.87
C GLU A 219 -2.86 -58.31 -46.92
N ARG A 220 -4.10 -58.55 -46.46
CA ARG A 220 -4.99 -59.70 -46.83
C ARG A 220 -6.14 -59.87 -45.84
#